data_AF-A0AAD5TNN5-F1
#
_entry.id   AF-A0AAD5TNN5-F1
#
_cell.length_a   1.000
_cell.length_b   1.000
_cell.length_c   1.000
_cell.angle_alpha   90.00
_cell.angle_beta   90.00
_cell.angle_gamma   90.00
#
_symmetry.space_group_name_H-M   'P 1'
#
loop_
_entity.id
_entity.type
_entity.pdbx_description
1 polymer ?
#
loop_
_entity_poly.entity_id
_entity_poly.type
_entity_poly.pdbx_seq_one_letter_code
_entity_poly.pdbx_strand_id
1 'polypeptide(L)'
;MSVIVGNSEFRPLPNNPGAKITGVHESLLQECEKDIIWYRDNFFGKSHQNYLALDSPRGPLAISVIRDADTYKALLRTTAGSERLSVSSSSIPTSFVRRLFGLGPSTVNLMEGISRNIPVRSLRMCKEPNLPNELLSMEERQVIRSYKFGVAYVAPGQCSEEEMFSNRNENTSPAFKQFLNFLGETIELRGWKGYRAGLDTSGSNLTGTHSVYTKWQGYEIMFHVSTLLPFIPGDRQQLERKRHIGNDIVVIIFQDSDVPFQLGSVTSHQNHVVAVVKPEGENYRTIVAPKNGVPGFTPDLPEPCVFGQDAVSRDFFLHKLVNGERASYKAPSFAPKISRTRSVLLYEVASKFLK
;
A
#
# COMPACT_ATOMS: atom_id res chain seq x y z
N MET A 1 -16.86 -3.94 -23.08
CA MET A 1 -16.70 -4.68 -21.80
C MET A 1 -17.64 -4.07 -20.77
N SER A 2 -18.34 -4.90 -20.01
CA SER A 2 -19.17 -4.46 -18.88
C SER A 2 -19.00 -5.43 -17.72
N VAL A 3 -19.23 -4.93 -16.51
CA VAL A 3 -19.24 -5.73 -15.27
C VAL A 3 -20.62 -5.65 -14.65
N ILE A 4 -21.07 -6.74 -14.01
CA ILE A 4 -22.31 -6.78 -13.24
C ILE A 4 -21.92 -6.68 -11.77
N VAL A 5 -22.40 -5.62 -11.11
CA VAL A 5 -22.19 -5.42 -9.67
C VAL A 5 -23.08 -6.35 -8.86
N GLY A 6 -24.38 -6.44 -9.19
CA GLY A 6 -25.33 -7.25 -8.42
C GLY A 6 -25.30 -6.91 -6.92
N ASN A 7 -25.21 -7.93 -6.07
CA ASN A 7 -25.07 -7.79 -4.61
C ASN A 7 -23.60 -7.72 -4.15
N SER A 8 -22.65 -7.46 -5.06
CA SER A 8 -21.23 -7.41 -4.74
C SER A 8 -20.87 -6.24 -3.82
N GLU A 9 -19.85 -6.45 -2.98
CA GLU A 9 -19.24 -5.39 -2.19
C GLU A 9 -18.28 -4.51 -3.01
N PHE A 10 -18.01 -4.85 -4.27
CA PHE A 10 -17.15 -4.08 -5.18
C PHE A 10 -17.94 -3.03 -5.97
N ARG A 11 -17.34 -1.85 -6.15
CA ARG A 11 -17.90 -0.75 -6.93
C ARG A 11 -16.92 -0.30 -8.00
N PRO A 12 -17.28 -0.29 -9.29
CA PRO A 12 -16.41 0.28 -10.33
C PRO A 12 -16.06 1.74 -10.03
N LEU A 13 -14.79 2.10 -10.20
CA LEU A 13 -14.35 3.48 -10.14
C LEU A 13 -14.94 4.27 -11.32
N PRO A 14 -15.28 5.56 -11.13
CA PRO A 14 -15.65 6.42 -12.24
C PRO A 14 -14.43 6.65 -13.15
N ASN A 15 -14.71 6.82 -14.44
CA ASN A 15 -13.73 7.34 -15.38
C ASN A 15 -13.75 8.88 -15.33
N ASN A 16 -12.65 9.50 -15.70
CA ASN A 16 -12.46 10.94 -15.76
C ASN A 16 -12.08 11.34 -17.20
N PRO A 17 -12.94 12.07 -17.93
CA PRO A 17 -12.65 12.54 -19.29
C PRO A 17 -11.39 13.41 -19.40
N GLY A 18 -10.97 14.06 -18.31
CA GLY A 18 -9.75 14.86 -18.24
C GLY A 18 -8.50 14.05 -17.91
N ALA A 19 -8.63 12.80 -17.44
CA ALA A 19 -7.50 11.95 -17.13
C ALA A 19 -6.87 11.39 -18.41
N LYS A 20 -5.54 11.28 -18.40
CA LYS A 20 -4.76 10.73 -19.50
C LYS A 20 -3.82 9.66 -18.97
N ILE A 21 -3.55 8.66 -19.82
CA ILE A 21 -2.48 7.70 -19.57
C ILE A 21 -1.17 8.44 -19.81
N THR A 22 -0.53 8.84 -18.73
CA THR A 22 0.79 9.45 -18.74
C THR A 22 1.75 8.56 -17.99
N GLY A 23 3.05 8.78 -18.19
CA GLY A 23 4.06 8.19 -17.33
C GLY A 23 3.86 8.63 -15.88
N VAL A 24 4.55 7.97 -14.96
CA VAL A 24 4.51 8.35 -13.55
C VAL A 24 5.25 9.68 -13.36
N HIS A 25 4.50 10.77 -13.27
CA HIS A 25 5.05 12.12 -13.04
C HIS A 25 5.01 12.53 -11.56
N GLU A 26 4.15 11.92 -10.73
CA GLU A 26 4.08 12.16 -9.29
C GLU A 26 4.86 11.11 -8.50
N SER A 27 5.55 11.53 -7.44
CA SER A 27 6.35 10.61 -6.63
C SER A 27 5.44 9.59 -5.93
N LEU A 28 5.73 8.30 -6.10
CA LEU A 28 5.09 7.16 -5.43
C LEU A 28 5.39 7.10 -3.92
N LEU A 29 5.89 8.17 -3.31
CA LEU A 29 6.28 8.16 -1.91
C LEU A 29 5.09 7.82 -1.02
N GLN A 30 5.25 6.75 -0.25
CA GLN A 30 4.33 6.41 0.83
C GLN A 30 4.34 7.50 1.90
N GLU A 31 3.30 7.58 2.73
CA GLU A 31 3.28 8.54 3.84
C GLU A 31 4.47 8.34 4.79
N CYS A 32 4.88 7.09 5.06
CA CYS A 32 6.09 6.82 5.84
C CYS A 32 7.38 7.30 5.14
N GLU A 33 7.49 7.22 3.82
CA GLU A 33 8.63 7.75 3.08
C GLU A 33 8.66 9.29 3.12
N LYS A 34 7.50 9.93 3.03
CA LYS A 34 7.36 11.39 3.22
C LYS A 34 7.75 11.81 4.63
N ASP A 35 7.40 11.02 5.64
CA ASP A 35 7.79 11.26 7.03
C ASP A 35 9.30 11.15 7.22
N ILE A 36 9.94 10.13 6.62
CA ILE A 36 11.39 9.94 6.63
C ILE A 36 12.11 11.14 6.01
N ILE A 37 11.67 11.57 4.82
CA ILE A 37 12.24 12.73 4.12
C ILE A 37 12.07 13.99 4.98
N TRP A 38 10.86 14.24 5.48
CA TRP A 38 10.59 15.37 6.36
C TRP A 38 11.46 15.36 7.62
N TYR A 39 11.65 14.19 8.23
CA TYR A 39 12.48 14.04 9.41
C TYR A 39 13.95 14.31 9.11
N ARG A 40 14.47 13.79 7.98
CA ARG A 40 15.84 14.04 7.52
C ARG A 40 16.10 15.52 7.24
N ASP A 41 15.19 16.16 6.52
CA ASP A 41 15.37 17.56 6.09
C ASP A 41 15.29 18.54 7.26
N ASN A 42 14.44 18.27 8.25
CA ASN A 42 14.11 19.25 9.28
C ASN A 42 14.72 18.95 10.66
N PHE A 43 15.06 17.69 10.97
CA PHE A 43 15.45 17.30 12.34
C PHE A 43 16.78 16.54 12.39
N PHE A 44 16.99 15.58 11.49
CA PHE A 44 18.17 14.72 11.53
C PHE A 44 19.46 15.53 11.34
N GLY A 45 20.47 15.29 12.17
CA GLY A 45 21.71 16.08 12.19
C GLY A 45 21.58 17.50 12.76
N LYS A 46 20.38 17.92 13.16
CA LYS A 46 20.10 19.25 13.76
C LYS A 46 19.74 19.09 15.23
N SER A 47 20.05 20.10 16.04
CA SER A 47 19.62 20.14 17.45
C SER A 47 18.11 20.33 17.54
N HIS A 48 17.40 19.32 18.06
CA HIS A 48 15.95 19.33 18.21
C HIS A 48 15.52 18.56 19.48
N GLN A 49 14.26 18.71 19.87
CA GLN A 49 13.70 18.04 21.05
C GLN A 49 12.89 16.83 20.64
N ASN A 50 13.09 15.71 21.34
CA ASN A 50 12.27 14.52 21.20
C ASN A 50 11.51 14.23 22.49
N TYR A 51 10.24 13.86 22.34
CA TYR A 51 9.36 13.49 23.43
C TYR A 51 8.76 12.13 23.12
N LEU A 52 8.77 11.24 24.10
CA LEU A 52 8.23 9.90 23.97
C LEU A 52 7.16 9.69 25.05
N ALA A 53 6.12 8.93 24.73
CA ALA A 53 5.25 8.34 25.74
C ALA A 53 5.13 6.85 25.46
N LEU A 54 5.33 6.06 26.51
CA LEU A 54 5.09 4.62 26.47
C LEU A 54 3.60 4.30 26.60
N ASP A 55 2.93 4.99 27.51
CA ASP A 55 1.51 4.85 27.80
C ASP A 55 0.82 6.22 27.77
N SER A 56 -0.27 6.30 26.99
CA SER A 56 -1.09 7.49 26.84
C SER A 56 -2.49 7.10 26.34
N PRO A 57 -3.50 7.99 26.44
CA PRO A 57 -4.82 7.75 25.85
C PRO A 57 -4.82 7.47 24.33
N ARG A 58 -3.72 7.79 23.61
CA ARG A 58 -3.53 7.51 22.18
C ARG A 58 -2.60 6.32 21.91
N GLY A 59 -2.22 5.58 22.95
CA GLY A 59 -1.18 4.56 22.92
C GLY A 59 0.24 5.15 22.95
N PRO A 60 1.27 4.36 22.60
CA PRO A 60 2.64 4.85 22.52
C PRO A 60 2.78 5.90 21.42
N LEU A 61 3.58 6.93 21.65
CA LEU A 61 3.80 8.02 20.69
C LEU A 61 5.18 8.64 20.82
N ALA A 62 5.63 9.25 19.73
CA ALA A 62 6.90 9.97 19.65
C ALA A 62 6.70 11.31 18.94
N ILE A 63 7.27 12.39 19.48
CA ILE A 63 7.16 13.74 18.93
C ILE A 63 8.56 14.32 18.79
N SER A 64 8.89 14.75 17.58
CA SER A 64 10.09 15.53 17.31
C SER A 64 9.69 16.97 17.06
N VAL A 65 10.33 17.93 17.74
CA VAL A 65 10.05 19.37 17.60
C VAL A 65 11.35 20.14 17.43
N ILE A 66 11.37 21.02 16.43
CA ILE A 66 12.48 21.95 16.20
C ILE A 66 11.92 23.36 15.99
N ARG A 67 12.62 24.36 16.52
CA ARG A 67 12.39 25.75 16.18
C ARG A 67 13.26 26.11 14.99
N ASP A 68 12.63 26.55 13.91
CA ASP A 68 13.25 27.00 12.67
C ASP A 68 12.83 28.45 12.42
N ALA A 69 13.72 29.39 12.77
CA ALA A 69 13.43 30.83 12.83
C ALA A 69 12.13 31.13 13.62
N ASP A 70 11.12 31.65 12.91
CA ASP A 70 9.83 32.05 13.46
C ASP A 70 8.78 30.94 13.42
N THR A 71 9.16 29.71 13.07
CA THR A 71 8.25 28.56 12.97
C THR A 71 8.71 27.41 13.87
N TYR A 72 7.77 26.74 14.52
CA TYR A 72 8.00 25.42 15.10
C TYR A 72 7.57 24.36 14.10
N LYS A 73 8.48 23.47 13.74
CA LYS A 73 8.18 22.26 12.96
C LYS A 73 8.08 21.09 13.91
N ALA A 74 7.04 20.27 13.75
CA ALA A 74 6.83 19.08 14.53
C ALA A 74 6.49 17.87 13.66
N LEU A 75 6.98 16.71 14.06
CA LEU A 75 6.57 15.41 13.53
C LEU A 75 6.00 14.58 14.68
N LEU A 76 4.67 14.48 14.72
CA LEU A 76 3.91 13.72 15.71
C LEU A 76 3.66 12.32 15.16
N ARG A 77 4.22 11.30 15.82
CA ARG A 77 4.06 9.89 15.45
C ARG A 77 3.13 9.23 16.44
N THR A 78 1.98 8.77 15.95
CA THR A 78 0.97 8.06 16.74
C THR A 78 0.67 6.69 16.14
N THR A 79 -0.05 5.86 16.88
CA THR A 79 -0.56 4.55 16.42
C THR A 79 -1.44 4.67 15.17
N ALA A 80 -2.17 5.79 15.01
CA ALA A 80 -3.03 6.05 13.86
C ALA A 80 -2.31 6.60 12.62
N GLY A 81 -1.05 7.05 12.75
CA GLY A 81 -0.30 7.68 11.67
C GLY A 81 0.64 8.79 12.17
N SER A 82 1.29 9.46 11.22
CA SER A 82 2.11 10.64 11.50
C SER A 82 1.40 11.92 11.09
N GLU A 83 1.66 13.00 11.81
CA GLU A 83 1.24 14.35 11.47
C GLU A 83 2.50 15.23 11.34
N ARG A 84 2.68 15.86 10.17
CA ARG A 84 3.72 16.85 9.88
C ARG A 84 3.13 18.23 10.08
N LEU A 85 3.61 18.96 11.09
CA LEU A 85 3.03 20.22 11.52
C LEU A 85 4.06 21.35 11.43
N SER A 86 3.60 22.53 11.02
CA SER A 86 4.36 23.77 11.04
C SER A 86 3.48 24.86 11.63
N VAL A 87 3.89 25.42 12.77
CA VAL A 87 3.11 26.42 13.51
C VAL A 87 3.96 27.65 13.78
N SER A 88 3.36 28.84 13.67
CA SER A 88 4.07 30.08 13.97
C SER A 88 4.53 30.11 15.42
N SER A 89 5.76 30.54 15.67
CA SER A 89 6.28 30.75 17.03
C SER A 89 5.49 31.82 17.78
N SER A 90 4.91 32.79 17.08
CA SER A 90 4.08 33.84 17.67
C SER A 90 2.72 33.35 18.18
N SER A 91 2.22 32.23 17.65
CA SER A 91 0.95 31.64 18.14
C SER A 91 1.12 30.80 19.40
N ILE A 92 2.36 30.58 19.87
CA ILE A 92 2.65 29.80 21.07
C ILE A 92 2.96 30.74 22.24
N PRO A 93 2.12 30.76 23.30
CA PRO A 93 2.30 31.70 24.40
C PRO A 93 3.57 31.36 25.19
N THR A 94 4.41 32.37 25.43
CA THR A 94 5.57 32.28 26.31
C THR A 94 5.40 33.26 27.48
N SER A 95 5.49 32.77 28.71
CA SER A 95 5.31 33.60 29.90
C SER A 95 6.38 34.70 29.97
N PHE A 96 6.01 35.86 30.54
CA PHE A 96 6.93 36.99 30.67
C PHE A 96 8.25 36.62 31.34
N VAL A 97 8.18 35.84 32.44
CA VAL A 97 9.35 35.35 33.17
C VAL A 97 10.28 34.55 32.25
N ARG A 98 9.75 33.60 31.46
CA ARG A 98 10.57 32.79 30.55
C ARG A 98 11.23 33.63 29.45
N ARG A 99 10.48 34.59 28.88
CA ARG A 99 11.04 35.55 27.91
C ARG A 99 12.17 36.38 28.51
N LEU A 100 12.01 36.85 29.74
CA LEU A 100 13.03 37.63 30.45
C LEU A 100 14.34 36.83 30.64
N PHE A 101 14.24 35.52 30.84
CA PHE A 101 15.39 34.61 30.92
C PHE A 101 15.86 34.04 29.56
N GLY A 102 15.36 34.57 28.44
CA GLY A 102 15.72 34.07 27.10
C GLY A 102 15.25 32.62 26.82
N LEU A 103 14.36 32.08 27.65
CA LEU A 103 13.82 30.74 27.49
C LEU A 103 12.61 30.75 26.55
N GLY A 104 12.48 29.70 25.75
CA GLY A 104 11.30 29.46 24.92
C GLY A 104 10.05 29.09 25.75
N PRO A 105 8.92 28.78 25.08
CA PRO A 105 7.68 28.34 25.74
C PRO A 105 7.91 27.13 26.66
N SER A 106 7.00 26.93 27.62
CA SER A 106 6.99 25.69 28.41
C SER A 106 6.65 24.51 27.50
N THR A 107 7.01 23.29 27.91
CA THR A 107 6.63 22.07 27.17
C THR A 107 5.12 21.99 26.98
N VAL A 108 4.33 22.39 27.98
CA VAL A 108 2.86 22.39 27.91
C VAL A 108 2.37 23.34 26.82
N ASN A 109 2.79 24.61 26.87
CA ASN A 109 2.37 25.61 25.89
C ASN A 109 2.83 25.23 24.47
N LEU A 110 4.05 24.68 24.35
CA LEU A 110 4.59 24.22 23.08
C LEU A 110 3.75 23.08 22.48
N MET A 111 3.44 22.05 23.27
CA MET A 111 2.68 20.89 22.80
C MET A 111 1.23 21.27 22.48
N GLU A 112 0.56 22.03 23.35
CA GLU A 112 -0.81 22.51 23.11
C GLU A 112 -0.90 23.45 21.91
N GLY A 113 0.14 24.26 21.69
CA GLY A 113 0.27 25.13 20.52
C GLY A 113 0.53 24.38 19.21
N ILE A 114 1.18 23.22 19.27
CA ILE A 114 1.41 22.34 18.11
C ILE A 114 0.15 21.55 17.77
N SER A 115 -0.46 20.88 18.76
CA SER A 115 -1.71 20.15 18.59
C SER A 115 -2.42 19.97 19.92
N ARG A 116 -3.69 20.41 19.96
CA ARG A 116 -4.53 20.40 21.18
C ARG A 116 -4.79 19.00 21.75
N ASN A 117 -4.63 17.97 20.93
CA ASN A 117 -4.94 16.57 21.28
C ASN A 117 -3.69 15.76 21.67
N ILE A 118 -2.61 16.43 22.07
CA ILE A 118 -1.40 15.77 22.59
C ILE A 118 -1.57 15.50 24.10
N PRO A 119 -1.41 14.26 24.58
CA PRO A 119 -1.48 13.95 26.01
C PRO A 119 -0.19 14.37 26.72
N VAL A 120 -0.02 15.68 26.95
CA VAL A 120 1.23 16.28 27.43
C VAL A 120 1.73 15.64 28.74
N ARG A 121 0.83 15.25 29.64
CA ARG A 121 1.17 14.63 30.93
C ARG A 121 1.87 13.27 30.78
N SER A 122 1.66 12.57 29.68
CA SER A 122 2.29 11.28 29.38
C SER A 122 3.67 11.44 28.72
N LEU A 123 4.03 12.64 28.26
CA LEU A 123 5.27 12.88 27.53
C LEU A 123 6.47 12.98 28.46
N ARG A 124 7.54 12.26 28.10
CA ARG A 124 8.87 12.44 28.68
C ARG A 124 9.85 12.90 27.60
N MET A 125 10.60 13.96 27.90
CA MET A 125 11.67 14.43 27.01
C MET A 125 12.81 13.40 27.00
N CYS A 126 13.28 13.03 25.82
CA CYS A 126 14.42 12.14 25.64
C CYS A 126 15.53 12.89 24.90
N LYS A 127 16.74 12.86 25.46
CA LYS A 127 17.94 13.53 24.92
C LYS A 127 19.00 12.54 24.42
N GLU A 128 18.66 11.26 24.36
CA GLU A 128 19.56 10.21 23.94
C GLU A 128 20.02 10.44 22.48
N PRO A 129 21.34 10.51 22.21
CA PRO A 129 21.85 10.90 20.90
C PRO A 129 21.51 9.89 19.79
N ASN A 130 21.23 8.63 20.15
CA ASN A 130 20.89 7.59 19.18
C ASN A 130 19.38 7.49 18.86
N LEU A 131 18.51 8.22 19.58
CA LEU A 131 17.07 8.19 19.33
C LEU A 131 16.68 8.58 17.88
N PRO A 132 17.27 9.64 17.27
CA PRO A 132 16.98 9.99 15.88
C PRO A 132 17.22 8.84 14.88
N ASN A 133 18.28 8.06 15.07
CA ASN A 133 18.57 6.90 14.22
C ASN A 133 17.51 5.80 14.40
N GLU A 134 17.08 5.55 15.64
CA GLU A 134 16.04 4.54 15.91
C GLU A 134 14.69 4.97 15.31
N LEU A 135 14.32 6.26 15.42
CA LEU A 135 13.09 6.78 14.83
C LEU A 135 13.07 6.60 13.30
N LEU A 136 14.20 6.91 12.63
CA LEU A 136 14.34 6.66 11.19
C LEU A 136 14.26 5.16 10.86
N SER A 137 14.95 4.31 11.61
CA SER A 137 14.91 2.85 11.43
C SER A 137 13.50 2.29 11.62
N MET A 138 12.74 2.84 12.57
CA MET A 138 11.34 2.47 12.82
C MET A 138 10.42 2.87 11.66
N GLU A 139 10.63 4.03 11.04
CA GLU A 139 9.88 4.47 9.86
C GLU A 139 10.25 3.65 8.62
N GLU A 140 11.54 3.37 8.41
CA GLU A 140 12.04 2.58 7.29
C GLU A 140 11.47 1.15 7.32
N ARG A 141 11.33 0.55 8.51
CA ARG A 141 10.66 -0.75 8.72
C ARG A 141 9.19 -0.78 8.30
N GLN A 142 8.54 0.38 8.16
CA GLN A 142 7.15 0.49 7.71
C GLN A 142 7.03 0.72 6.19
N VAL A 143 8.13 0.97 5.49
CA VAL A 143 8.11 1.19 4.04
C VAL A 143 7.87 -0.15 3.34
N ILE A 144 6.77 -0.24 2.60
CA ILE A 144 6.47 -1.41 1.80
C ILE A 144 7.25 -1.32 0.49
N ARG A 145 8.13 -2.29 0.25
CA ARG A 145 8.99 -2.35 -0.95
C ARG A 145 8.58 -3.45 -1.94
N SER A 146 7.61 -4.28 -1.57
CA SER A 146 7.20 -5.42 -2.37
C SER A 146 5.69 -5.59 -2.36
N TYR A 147 5.12 -5.92 -3.51
CA TYR A 147 3.70 -6.15 -3.71
C TYR A 147 3.45 -7.52 -4.32
N LYS A 148 2.25 -8.05 -4.11
CA LYS A 148 1.80 -9.29 -4.71
C LYS A 148 0.37 -9.13 -5.22
N PHE A 149 0.15 -9.55 -6.46
CA PHE A 149 -1.14 -9.40 -7.10
C PHE A 149 -1.61 -10.73 -7.67
N GLY A 150 -2.88 -11.06 -7.45
CA GLY A 150 -3.48 -12.24 -8.05
C GLY A 150 -3.80 -11.99 -9.51
N VAL A 151 -3.65 -12.99 -10.37
CA VAL A 151 -4.09 -12.94 -11.77
C VAL A 151 -4.91 -14.18 -12.07
N ALA A 152 -6.17 -14.00 -12.42
CA ALA A 152 -7.06 -15.08 -12.83
C ALA A 152 -7.50 -14.90 -14.28
N TYR A 153 -7.61 -16.01 -15.01
CA TYR A 153 -8.08 -16.07 -16.38
C TYR A 153 -9.53 -16.55 -16.41
N VAL A 154 -10.39 -15.86 -17.18
CA VAL A 154 -11.78 -16.25 -17.43
C VAL A 154 -11.91 -16.65 -18.90
N ALA A 155 -12.08 -17.94 -19.14
CA ALA A 155 -12.28 -18.47 -20.47
C ALA A 155 -13.71 -18.15 -20.98
N PRO A 156 -13.97 -18.25 -22.30
CA PRO A 156 -15.30 -18.09 -22.85
C PRO A 156 -16.33 -19.00 -22.17
N GLY A 157 -17.49 -18.42 -21.82
CA GLY A 157 -18.60 -19.14 -21.19
C GLY A 157 -18.50 -19.34 -19.67
N GLN A 158 -17.35 -19.07 -19.04
CA GLN A 158 -17.18 -19.19 -17.60
C GLN A 158 -17.77 -17.98 -16.85
N CYS A 159 -18.34 -18.24 -15.67
CA CYS A 159 -18.94 -17.20 -14.83
C CYS A 159 -18.71 -17.38 -13.32
N SER A 160 -18.03 -18.46 -12.91
CA SER A 160 -17.78 -18.77 -11.50
C SER A 160 -16.30 -18.79 -11.13
N GLU A 161 -16.00 -18.58 -9.84
CA GLU A 161 -14.64 -18.64 -9.29
C GLU A 161 -13.98 -20.01 -9.46
N GLU A 162 -14.75 -21.08 -9.26
CA GLU A 162 -14.31 -22.47 -9.45
C GLU A 162 -13.86 -22.73 -10.89
N GLU A 163 -14.61 -22.25 -11.89
CA GLU A 163 -14.23 -22.39 -13.30
C GLU A 163 -12.95 -21.60 -13.62
N MET A 164 -12.85 -20.35 -13.13
CA MET A 164 -11.66 -19.51 -13.33
C MET A 164 -10.40 -20.15 -12.76
N PHE A 165 -10.48 -20.70 -11.54
CA PHE A 165 -9.35 -21.37 -10.90
C PHE A 165 -9.08 -22.75 -11.47
N SER A 166 -9.98 -23.37 -12.23
CA SER A 166 -9.74 -24.67 -12.88
C SER A 166 -8.97 -24.55 -14.21
N ASN A 167 -8.77 -23.35 -14.74
CA ASN A 167 -8.10 -23.13 -16.01
C ASN A 167 -6.62 -23.53 -15.99
N ARG A 168 -6.17 -24.23 -17.03
CA ARG A 168 -4.76 -24.64 -17.17
C ARG A 168 -4.02 -23.78 -18.18
N ASN A 169 -2.71 -23.62 -17.98
CA ASN A 169 -1.89 -22.71 -18.79
C ASN A 169 -1.91 -23.04 -20.29
N GLU A 170 -1.88 -24.32 -20.63
CA GLU A 170 -1.95 -24.81 -22.01
C GLU A 170 -3.23 -24.39 -22.74
N ASN A 171 -4.33 -24.17 -22.01
CA ASN A 171 -5.65 -23.85 -22.54
C ASN A 171 -5.96 -22.34 -22.52
N THR A 172 -4.98 -21.50 -22.19
CA THR A 172 -5.15 -20.04 -22.18
C THR A 172 -4.96 -19.44 -23.57
N SER A 173 -5.64 -18.32 -23.83
CA SER A 173 -5.54 -17.64 -25.10
C SER A 173 -4.19 -16.95 -25.33
N PRO A 174 -3.81 -16.72 -26.60
CA PRO A 174 -2.63 -15.91 -26.93
C PRO A 174 -2.68 -14.51 -26.31
N ALA A 175 -3.87 -13.89 -26.27
CA ALA A 175 -4.06 -12.57 -25.69
C ALA A 175 -3.74 -12.55 -24.18
N PHE A 176 -4.10 -13.60 -23.44
CA PHE A 176 -3.71 -13.73 -22.03
C PHE A 176 -2.19 -13.85 -21.86
N LYS A 177 -1.52 -14.66 -22.68
CA LYS A 177 -0.05 -14.81 -22.64
C LYS A 177 0.65 -13.48 -22.96
N GLN A 178 0.14 -12.72 -23.93
CA GLN A 178 0.63 -11.37 -24.23
C GLN A 178 0.43 -10.42 -23.04
N PHE A 179 -0.73 -10.49 -22.39
CA PHE A 179 -0.99 -9.69 -21.19
C PHE A 179 -0.05 -10.04 -20.03
N LEU A 180 0.28 -11.32 -19.83
CA LEU A 180 1.30 -11.71 -18.84
C LEU A 180 2.66 -11.07 -19.13
N ASN A 181 3.08 -11.02 -20.40
CA ASN A 181 4.31 -10.34 -20.82
C ASN A 181 4.22 -8.82 -20.62
N PHE A 182 3.04 -8.22 -20.79
CA PHE A 182 2.80 -6.81 -20.47
C PHE A 182 2.97 -6.54 -18.96
N LEU A 183 2.56 -7.45 -18.09
CA LEU A 183 2.74 -7.29 -16.64
C LEU A 183 4.22 -7.38 -16.21
N GLY A 184 4.96 -8.36 -16.73
CA GLY A 184 6.34 -8.57 -16.34
C GLY A 184 7.01 -9.74 -17.04
N GLU A 185 8.16 -10.13 -16.52
CA GLU A 185 8.96 -11.23 -17.01
C GLU A 185 8.47 -12.56 -16.42
N THR A 186 8.40 -13.61 -17.24
CA THR A 186 8.18 -14.97 -16.74
C THR A 186 9.50 -15.51 -16.18
N ILE A 187 9.53 -15.83 -14.88
CA ILE A 187 10.72 -16.28 -14.17
C ILE A 187 10.59 -17.74 -13.71
N GLU A 188 11.72 -18.44 -13.58
CA GLU A 188 11.77 -19.75 -12.90
C GLU A 188 11.77 -19.55 -11.38
N LEU A 189 10.94 -20.30 -10.65
CA LEU A 189 10.84 -20.20 -9.18
C LEU A 189 11.98 -20.92 -8.47
N ARG A 190 12.50 -22.00 -9.05
CA ARG A 190 13.59 -22.78 -8.45
C ARG A 190 14.84 -21.90 -8.29
N GLY A 191 15.27 -21.71 -7.05
CA GLY A 191 16.44 -20.88 -6.74
C GLY A 191 16.22 -19.37 -6.92
N TRP A 192 14.97 -18.91 -7.08
CA TRP A 192 14.64 -17.49 -7.18
C TRP A 192 15.10 -16.72 -5.93
N LYS A 193 15.81 -15.62 -6.15
CA LYS A 193 16.43 -14.80 -5.09
C LYS A 193 15.70 -13.49 -4.81
N GLY A 194 14.76 -13.09 -5.68
CA GLY A 194 13.95 -11.88 -5.47
C GLY A 194 12.80 -12.11 -4.50
N TYR A 195 11.93 -11.12 -4.38
CA TYR A 195 10.69 -11.26 -3.60
C TYR A 195 9.85 -12.44 -4.13
N ARG A 196 9.55 -13.40 -3.24
CA ARG A 196 8.86 -14.66 -3.59
C ARG A 196 7.35 -14.67 -3.32
N ALA A 197 6.82 -13.67 -2.60
CA ALA A 197 5.42 -13.56 -2.20
C ALA A 197 4.74 -14.79 -1.54
N GLY A 198 5.53 -15.74 -1.02
CA GLY A 198 5.02 -16.99 -0.45
C GLY A 198 5.00 -18.18 -1.42
N LEU A 199 5.47 -18.00 -2.66
CA LEU A 199 5.73 -19.09 -3.58
C LEU A 199 6.95 -19.92 -3.14
N ASP A 200 6.92 -21.20 -3.48
CA ASP A 200 7.99 -22.16 -3.25
C ASP A 200 9.15 -21.93 -4.21
N THR A 201 10.33 -21.66 -3.66
CA THR A 201 11.58 -21.47 -4.41
C THR A 201 12.61 -22.55 -4.12
N SER A 202 12.27 -23.54 -3.29
CA SER A 202 13.19 -24.62 -2.87
C SER A 202 13.48 -25.63 -3.98
N GLY A 203 12.64 -25.67 -5.02
CA GLY A 203 12.68 -26.64 -6.10
C GLY A 203 11.75 -27.84 -5.91
N SER A 204 10.91 -27.85 -4.87
CA SER A 204 9.84 -28.85 -4.71
C SER A 204 8.62 -28.61 -5.61
N ASN A 205 8.58 -27.46 -6.30
CA ASN A 205 7.53 -27.06 -7.25
C ASN A 205 6.11 -27.06 -6.64
N LEU A 206 6.00 -26.87 -5.32
CA LEU A 206 4.71 -26.92 -4.60
C LEU A 206 3.75 -25.81 -5.03
N THR A 207 4.28 -24.72 -5.61
CA THR A 207 3.50 -23.59 -6.11
C THR A 207 3.78 -23.34 -7.59
N GLY A 208 4.10 -24.40 -8.34
CA GLY A 208 4.43 -24.33 -9.77
C GLY A 208 5.93 -24.14 -10.01
N THR A 209 6.31 -24.11 -11.28
CA THR A 209 7.72 -23.97 -11.71
C THR A 209 8.08 -22.55 -12.11
N HIS A 210 7.08 -21.77 -12.53
CA HIS A 210 7.26 -20.41 -13.04
C HIS A 210 6.21 -19.46 -12.48
N SER A 211 6.51 -18.18 -12.53
CA SER A 211 5.58 -17.09 -12.22
C SER A 211 5.92 -15.86 -13.07
N VAL A 212 5.11 -14.80 -12.97
CA VAL A 212 5.39 -13.50 -13.59
C VAL A 212 5.86 -12.53 -12.51
N TYR A 213 6.92 -11.79 -12.81
CA TYR A 213 7.56 -10.88 -11.87
C TYR A 213 8.04 -9.60 -12.56
N THR A 214 8.08 -8.50 -11.83
CA THR A 214 8.77 -7.29 -12.29
C THR A 214 9.42 -6.52 -11.15
N LYS A 215 10.53 -5.84 -11.47
CA LYS A 215 10.98 -4.66 -10.72
C LYS A 215 10.41 -3.42 -11.37
N TRP A 216 9.76 -2.57 -10.60
CA TRP A 216 9.10 -1.38 -11.10
C TRP A 216 9.28 -0.25 -10.10
N GLN A 217 10.00 0.81 -10.51
CA GLN A 217 10.30 1.98 -9.68
C GLN A 217 10.90 1.65 -8.29
N GLY A 218 11.76 0.64 -8.24
CA GLY A 218 12.38 0.18 -6.98
C GLY A 218 11.49 -0.73 -6.14
N TYR A 219 10.25 -0.99 -6.55
CA TYR A 219 9.37 -2.00 -5.95
C TYR A 219 9.53 -3.35 -6.66
N GLU A 220 9.42 -4.43 -5.90
CA GLU A 220 9.32 -5.79 -6.45
C GLU A 220 7.85 -6.22 -6.49
N ILE A 221 7.37 -6.70 -7.64
CA ILE A 221 5.99 -7.16 -7.80
C ILE A 221 6.01 -8.61 -8.27
N MET A 222 5.38 -9.49 -7.49
CA MET A 222 5.18 -10.89 -7.85
C MET A 222 3.70 -11.13 -8.19
N PHE A 223 3.44 -11.85 -9.28
CA PHE A 223 2.07 -12.15 -9.70
C PHE A 223 1.71 -13.61 -9.40
N HIS A 224 0.66 -13.83 -8.61
CA HIS A 224 0.09 -15.16 -8.42
C HIS A 224 -0.82 -15.48 -9.61
N VAL A 225 -0.25 -16.03 -10.68
CA VAL A 225 -1.00 -16.36 -11.90
C VAL A 225 -1.70 -17.72 -11.74
N SER A 226 -3.03 -17.73 -11.77
CA SER A 226 -3.84 -18.93 -11.48
C SER A 226 -3.45 -20.13 -12.33
N THR A 227 -3.13 -19.90 -13.60
CA THR A 227 -2.80 -20.95 -14.56
C THR A 227 -1.37 -21.48 -14.41
N LEU A 228 -0.47 -20.73 -13.76
CA LEU A 228 0.91 -21.15 -13.48
C LEU A 228 1.05 -21.82 -12.10
N LEU A 229 0.07 -21.65 -11.22
CA LEU A 229 -0.05 -22.42 -9.98
C LEU A 229 -0.49 -23.87 -10.29
N PRO A 230 -0.14 -24.87 -9.45
CA PRO A 230 -0.48 -26.26 -9.70
C PRO A 230 -1.98 -26.48 -9.82
N PHE A 231 -2.38 -27.31 -10.77
CA PHE A 231 -3.75 -27.81 -10.87
C PHE A 231 -3.87 -29.15 -10.15
N ILE A 232 -4.86 -29.30 -9.27
CA ILE A 232 -5.10 -30.56 -8.55
C ILE A 232 -6.36 -31.23 -9.12
N PRO A 233 -6.24 -32.34 -9.87
CA PRO A 233 -7.41 -33.07 -10.37
C PRO A 233 -8.33 -33.52 -9.23
N GLY A 234 -9.64 -33.31 -9.38
CA GLY A 234 -10.65 -33.68 -8.39
C GLY A 234 -10.88 -32.64 -7.28
N ASP A 235 -9.97 -31.69 -7.08
CA ASP A 235 -10.21 -30.53 -6.22
C ASP A 235 -11.04 -29.49 -6.96
N ARG A 236 -12.36 -29.52 -6.78
CA ARG A 236 -13.28 -28.57 -7.40
C ARG A 236 -12.98 -27.12 -7.04
N GLN A 237 -12.50 -26.84 -5.83
CA GLN A 237 -12.26 -25.46 -5.40
C GLN A 237 -10.85 -24.94 -5.73
N GLN A 238 -9.94 -25.83 -6.16
CA GLN A 238 -8.53 -25.54 -6.40
C GLN A 238 -7.94 -24.74 -5.22
N LEU A 239 -8.01 -25.33 -4.03
CA LEU A 239 -7.77 -24.65 -2.76
C LEU A 239 -6.40 -23.99 -2.69
N GLU A 240 -5.34 -24.59 -3.25
CA GLU A 240 -4.01 -23.96 -3.27
C GLU A 240 -3.98 -22.71 -4.16
N ARG A 241 -4.66 -22.72 -5.31
CA ARG A 241 -4.78 -21.52 -6.16
C ARG A 241 -5.54 -20.42 -5.43
N LYS A 242 -6.66 -20.79 -4.81
CA LYS A 242 -7.48 -19.90 -3.97
C LYS A 242 -6.71 -19.40 -2.74
N ARG A 243 -5.83 -20.20 -2.15
CA ARG A 243 -4.99 -19.82 -1.01
C ARG A 243 -4.00 -18.71 -1.37
N HIS A 244 -3.44 -18.72 -2.59
CA HIS A 244 -2.57 -17.64 -3.02
C HIS A 244 -3.39 -16.42 -3.46
N ILE A 245 -4.22 -16.55 -4.50
CA ILE A 245 -4.94 -15.43 -5.13
C ILE A 245 -6.01 -14.85 -4.21
N GLY A 246 -6.72 -15.72 -3.49
CA GLY A 246 -7.72 -15.30 -2.51
C GLY A 246 -7.10 -14.57 -1.32
N ASN A 247 -5.79 -14.66 -1.07
CA ASN A 247 -5.12 -13.89 -0.01
C ASN A 247 -4.40 -12.64 -0.53
N ASP A 248 -4.51 -12.34 -1.83
CA ASP A 248 -4.00 -11.10 -2.38
C ASP A 248 -5.02 -9.97 -2.20
N ILE A 249 -4.52 -8.75 -2.00
CA ILE A 249 -5.40 -7.60 -1.80
C ILE A 249 -5.97 -7.13 -3.13
N VAL A 250 -5.13 -7.14 -4.18
CA VAL A 250 -5.50 -6.76 -5.54
C VAL A 250 -5.48 -7.99 -6.41
N VAL A 251 -6.56 -8.20 -7.17
CA VAL A 251 -6.70 -9.30 -8.12
C VAL A 251 -7.03 -8.74 -9.49
N ILE A 252 -6.30 -9.20 -10.49
CA ILE A 252 -6.51 -8.92 -11.90
C ILE A 252 -7.30 -10.09 -12.49
N ILE A 253 -8.42 -9.78 -13.13
CA ILE A 253 -9.26 -10.74 -13.84
C ILE A 253 -9.10 -10.47 -15.32
N PHE A 254 -8.38 -11.35 -16.02
CA PHE A 254 -8.30 -11.29 -17.48
C PHE A 254 -9.52 -12.00 -18.07
N GLN A 255 -10.40 -11.23 -18.69
CA GLN A 255 -11.68 -11.67 -19.21
C GLN A 255 -11.59 -11.88 -20.73
N ASP A 256 -11.53 -13.14 -21.14
CA ASP A 256 -11.60 -13.54 -22.55
C ASP A 256 -13.02 -13.89 -23.00
N SER A 257 -13.99 -13.72 -22.09
CA SER A 257 -15.41 -13.95 -22.33
C SER A 257 -16.13 -12.68 -22.83
N ASP A 258 -17.12 -12.85 -23.70
CA ASP A 258 -18.04 -11.78 -24.11
C ASP A 258 -19.17 -11.52 -23.10
N VAL A 259 -19.35 -12.42 -22.15
CA VAL A 259 -20.34 -12.25 -21.07
C VAL A 259 -19.81 -11.26 -20.04
N PRO A 260 -20.62 -10.30 -19.55
CA PRO A 260 -20.21 -9.37 -18.51
C PRO A 260 -19.69 -10.08 -17.26
N PHE A 261 -18.54 -9.65 -16.72
CA PHE A 261 -17.98 -10.27 -15.52
C PHE A 261 -18.79 -9.92 -14.28
N GLN A 262 -19.17 -10.93 -13.50
CA GLN A 262 -19.91 -10.74 -12.26
C GLN A 262 -18.92 -10.47 -11.12
N LEU A 263 -18.87 -9.24 -10.62
CA LEU A 263 -17.97 -8.87 -9.51
C LEU A 263 -18.28 -9.66 -8.23
N GLY A 264 -19.53 -10.09 -8.04
CA GLY A 264 -19.93 -10.97 -6.94
C GLY A 264 -19.34 -12.37 -6.99
N SER A 265 -18.75 -12.80 -8.12
CA SER A 265 -18.06 -14.08 -8.23
C SER A 265 -16.73 -14.12 -7.48
N VAL A 266 -16.12 -12.96 -7.18
CA VAL A 266 -14.91 -12.88 -6.35
C VAL A 266 -15.34 -12.95 -4.89
N THR A 267 -15.08 -14.10 -4.25
CA THR A 267 -15.68 -14.41 -2.93
C THR A 267 -14.76 -14.09 -1.75
N SER A 268 -13.46 -13.89 -1.98
CA SER A 268 -12.52 -13.72 -0.87
C SER A 268 -12.69 -12.39 -0.15
N HIS A 269 -12.71 -12.45 1.19
CA HIS A 269 -12.70 -11.26 2.04
C HIS A 269 -11.38 -10.47 1.99
N GLN A 270 -10.26 -11.06 1.56
CA GLN A 270 -8.97 -10.35 1.46
C GLN A 270 -8.86 -9.55 0.16
N ASN A 271 -9.60 -9.94 -0.90
CA ASN A 271 -9.61 -9.17 -2.14
C ASN A 271 -10.36 -7.85 -1.90
N HIS A 272 -9.68 -6.72 -2.04
CA HIS A 272 -10.23 -5.38 -1.83
C HIS A 272 -10.20 -4.54 -3.11
N VAL A 273 -9.46 -4.94 -4.14
CA VAL A 273 -9.47 -4.29 -5.45
C VAL A 273 -9.49 -5.36 -6.53
N VAL A 274 -10.45 -5.27 -7.44
CA VAL A 274 -10.55 -6.13 -8.62
C VAL A 274 -10.31 -5.29 -9.87
N ALA A 275 -9.32 -5.66 -10.68
CA ALA A 275 -9.09 -5.06 -11.99
C ALA A 275 -9.52 -6.04 -13.08
N VAL A 276 -10.66 -5.80 -13.72
CA VAL A 276 -11.13 -6.60 -14.85
C VAL A 276 -10.53 -6.05 -16.13
N VAL A 277 -9.83 -6.89 -16.89
CA VAL A 277 -9.10 -6.53 -18.11
C VAL A 277 -9.61 -7.40 -19.25
N LYS A 278 -10.03 -6.77 -20.36
CA LYS A 278 -10.43 -7.47 -21.58
C LYS A 278 -9.58 -7.02 -22.77
N PRO A 279 -9.11 -7.93 -23.63
CA PRO A 279 -8.43 -7.55 -24.87
C PRO A 279 -9.38 -6.78 -25.80
N GLU A 280 -8.87 -5.70 -26.40
CA GLU A 280 -9.57 -4.85 -27.37
C GLU A 280 -8.60 -4.47 -28.49
N GLY A 281 -8.52 -5.31 -29.53
CA GLY A 281 -7.49 -5.18 -30.57
C GLY A 281 -6.09 -5.36 -29.97
N GLU A 282 -5.21 -4.39 -30.20
CA GLU A 282 -3.88 -4.33 -29.57
C GLU A 282 -3.89 -3.63 -28.20
N ASN A 283 -5.06 -3.36 -27.62
CA ASN A 283 -5.20 -2.65 -26.35
C ASN A 283 -5.91 -3.51 -25.31
N TYR A 284 -6.01 -2.98 -24.08
CA TYR A 284 -6.68 -3.59 -22.95
C TYR A 284 -7.73 -2.64 -22.40
N ARG A 285 -9.01 -2.98 -22.55
CA ARG A 285 -10.09 -2.27 -21.87
C ARG A 285 -10.13 -2.72 -20.41
N THR A 286 -10.17 -1.78 -19.47
CA THR A 286 -10.05 -2.10 -18.05
C THR A 286 -11.10 -1.41 -17.19
N ILE A 287 -11.60 -2.13 -16.19
CA ILE A 287 -12.45 -1.61 -15.11
C ILE A 287 -11.78 -1.95 -13.80
N VAL A 288 -11.58 -0.95 -12.93
CA VAL A 288 -11.08 -1.17 -11.57
C VAL A 288 -12.22 -0.98 -10.60
N ALA A 289 -12.47 -1.99 -9.76
CA ALA A 289 -13.55 -2.02 -8.79
C ALA A 289 -12.99 -2.29 -7.39
N PRO A 290 -12.76 -1.26 -6.56
CA PRO A 290 -12.47 -1.44 -5.15
C PRO A 290 -13.70 -1.88 -4.35
N LYS A 291 -13.45 -2.52 -3.22
CA LYS A 291 -14.46 -2.89 -2.23
C LYS A 291 -14.98 -1.67 -1.47
N ASN A 292 -16.20 -1.75 -0.97
CA ASN A 292 -16.76 -0.74 -0.07
C ASN A 292 -15.84 -0.48 1.13
N GLY A 293 -15.62 0.80 1.46
CA GLY A 293 -14.72 1.25 2.51
C GLY A 293 -13.28 1.54 2.05
N VAL A 294 -12.89 1.13 0.84
CA VAL A 294 -11.62 1.56 0.22
C VAL A 294 -11.81 2.98 -0.33
N PRO A 295 -10.98 3.98 0.09
CA PRO A 295 -11.07 5.34 -0.43
C PRO A 295 -10.66 5.42 -1.91
N GLY A 296 -10.99 6.52 -2.58
CA GLY A 296 -10.50 6.79 -3.94
C GLY A 296 -8.97 6.88 -4.00
N PHE A 297 -8.39 6.54 -5.15
CA PHE A 297 -6.94 6.54 -5.35
C PHE A 297 -6.55 6.88 -6.79
N THR A 298 -5.43 7.59 -6.90
CA THR A 298 -4.85 8.07 -8.15
C THR A 298 -3.95 7.01 -8.81
N PRO A 299 -3.59 7.16 -10.09
CA PRO A 299 -4.13 8.13 -11.05
C PRO A 299 -5.60 7.86 -11.37
N ASP A 300 -6.37 8.89 -11.75
CA ASP A 300 -7.75 8.70 -12.21
C ASP A 300 -7.79 7.92 -13.52
N LEU A 301 -8.81 7.06 -13.71
CA LEU A 301 -8.95 6.28 -14.94
C LEU A 301 -9.43 7.18 -16.08
N PRO A 302 -8.86 7.10 -17.30
CA PRO A 302 -9.34 7.88 -18.45
C PRO A 302 -10.70 7.38 -18.94
N GLU A 303 -11.40 8.20 -19.71
CA GLU A 303 -12.64 7.82 -20.40
C GLU A 303 -12.46 7.86 -21.93
N PRO A 304 -12.52 6.72 -22.65
CA PRO A 304 -12.67 5.35 -22.16
C PRO A 304 -11.38 4.81 -21.48
N CYS A 305 -11.54 3.89 -20.53
CA CYS A 305 -10.40 3.26 -19.84
C CYS A 305 -9.80 2.12 -20.68
N VAL A 306 -8.86 2.49 -21.56
CA VAL A 306 -8.19 1.59 -22.51
C VAL A 306 -6.68 1.81 -22.44
N PHE A 307 -5.94 0.78 -22.07
CA PHE A 307 -4.47 0.79 -21.98
C PHE A 307 -3.85 0.20 -23.24
N GLY A 308 -2.78 0.82 -23.76
CA GLY A 308 -1.94 0.20 -24.77
C GLY A 308 -1.05 -0.90 -24.21
N GLN A 309 -0.27 -1.54 -25.08
CA GLN A 309 0.75 -2.53 -24.71
C GLN A 309 2.13 -1.90 -24.45
N ASP A 310 2.25 -0.59 -24.56
CA ASP A 310 3.49 0.15 -24.38
C ASP A 310 3.89 0.31 -22.89
N ALA A 311 5.14 0.76 -22.67
CA ALA A 311 5.69 0.96 -21.34
C ALA A 311 4.95 2.02 -20.49
N VAL A 312 4.38 3.05 -21.13
CA VAL A 312 3.65 4.12 -20.43
C VAL A 312 2.33 3.59 -19.89
N SER A 313 1.60 2.84 -20.72
CA SER A 313 0.37 2.14 -20.33
C SER A 313 0.63 1.12 -19.22
N ARG A 314 1.74 0.38 -19.31
CA ARG A 314 2.19 -0.56 -18.27
C ARG A 314 2.48 0.14 -16.96
N ASP A 315 3.25 1.23 -16.99
CA ASP A 315 3.60 2.01 -15.80
C ASP A 315 2.36 2.57 -15.11
N PHE A 316 1.41 3.11 -15.89
CA PHE A 316 0.14 3.57 -15.35
C PHE A 316 -0.64 2.44 -14.68
N PHE A 317 -0.74 1.27 -15.33
CA PHE A 317 -1.49 0.15 -14.81
C PHE A 317 -0.90 -0.36 -13.48
N LEU A 318 0.43 -0.57 -13.41
CA LEU A 318 1.11 -0.97 -12.19
C LEU A 318 0.95 0.08 -11.07
N HIS A 319 1.04 1.37 -11.41
CA HIS A 319 0.78 2.46 -10.47
C HIS A 319 -0.64 2.36 -9.89
N LYS A 320 -1.65 2.17 -10.76
CA LYS A 320 -3.05 2.05 -10.32
C LYS A 320 -3.27 0.87 -9.38
N LEU A 321 -2.63 -0.27 -9.62
CA LEU A 321 -2.71 -1.45 -8.75
C LEU A 321 -2.05 -1.20 -7.39
N VAL A 322 -0.82 -0.66 -7.37
CA VAL A 322 -0.08 -0.35 -6.14
C VAL A 322 -0.84 0.66 -5.28
N ASN A 323 -1.39 1.72 -5.88
CA ASN A 323 -2.19 2.69 -5.14
C ASN A 323 -3.54 2.13 -4.70
N GLY A 324 -4.13 1.21 -5.47
CA GLY A 324 -5.30 0.45 -5.05
C GLY A 324 -5.03 -0.38 -3.79
N GLU A 325 -3.88 -1.08 -3.74
CA GLU A 325 -3.47 -1.80 -2.54
C GLU A 325 -3.26 -0.84 -1.36
N ARG A 326 -2.51 0.25 -1.56
CA ARG A 326 -2.25 1.25 -0.50
C ARG A 326 -3.52 1.90 0.04
N ALA A 327 -4.49 2.16 -0.83
CA ALA A 327 -5.79 2.67 -0.42
C ALA A 327 -6.53 1.67 0.47
N SER A 328 -6.42 0.38 0.17
CA SER A 328 -7.08 -0.68 0.94
C SER A 328 -6.61 -0.72 2.41
N TYR A 329 -5.39 -0.29 2.73
CA TYR A 329 -4.89 -0.24 4.10
C TYR A 329 -5.70 0.69 5.01
N LYS A 330 -6.43 1.65 4.42
CA LYS A 330 -7.35 2.54 5.12
C LYS A 330 -8.76 1.94 5.31
N ALA A 331 -9.03 0.78 4.69
CA ALA A 331 -10.30 0.10 4.87
C ALA A 331 -10.43 -0.48 6.30
N PRO A 332 -11.65 -0.62 6.84
CA PRO A 332 -11.89 -1.08 8.21
C PRO A 332 -11.27 -2.45 8.54
N SER A 333 -11.10 -3.31 7.54
CA SER A 333 -10.51 -4.65 7.66
C SER A 333 -8.98 -4.64 7.88
N PHE A 334 -8.28 -3.59 7.43
CA PHE A 334 -6.82 -3.49 7.46
C PHE A 334 -6.29 -2.40 8.39
N ALA A 335 -7.01 -1.28 8.52
CA ALA A 335 -6.55 -0.16 9.34
C ALA A 335 -6.18 -0.56 10.78
N PRO A 336 -6.92 -1.46 11.48
CA PRO A 336 -6.54 -1.93 12.81
C PRO A 336 -5.22 -2.72 12.82
N LYS A 337 -4.93 -3.50 11.77
CA LYS A 337 -3.71 -4.30 11.67
C LYS A 337 -2.48 -3.39 11.48
N ILE A 338 -2.59 -2.41 10.60
CA ILE A 338 -1.54 -1.41 10.37
C ILE A 338 -1.27 -0.60 11.64
N SER A 339 -2.34 -0.14 12.30
CA SER A 339 -2.24 0.58 13.58
C SER A 339 -1.58 -0.26 14.67
N ARG A 340 -1.90 -1.55 14.77
CA ARG A 340 -1.26 -2.47 15.73
C ARG A 340 0.25 -2.60 15.47
N THR A 341 0.67 -2.85 14.23
CA THR A 341 2.11 -2.95 13.89
C THR A 341 2.84 -1.66 14.27
N ARG A 342 2.27 -0.51 13.93
CA ARG A 342 2.83 0.79 14.27
C ARG A 342 2.88 1.03 15.77
N SER A 343 1.86 0.60 16.51
CA SER A 343 1.84 0.64 17.97
C SER A 343 2.97 -0.18 18.59
N VAL A 344 3.24 -1.38 18.08
CA VAL A 344 4.36 -2.23 18.55
C VAL A 344 5.69 -1.53 18.30
N LEU A 345 5.91 -1.02 17.10
CA LEU A 345 7.15 -0.33 16.74
C LEU A 345 7.38 0.92 17.61
N LEU A 346 6.35 1.75 17.82
CA LEU A 346 6.44 2.91 18.71
C LEU A 346 6.69 2.51 20.16
N TYR A 347 6.04 1.45 20.64
CA TYR A 347 6.24 0.92 21.99
C TYR A 347 7.68 0.45 22.20
N GLU A 348 8.27 -0.25 21.23
CA GLU A 348 9.67 -0.70 21.28
C GLU A 348 10.64 0.49 21.41
N VAL A 349 10.46 1.53 20.58
CA VAL A 349 11.28 2.75 20.65
C VAL A 349 11.11 3.44 22.00
N ALA A 350 9.86 3.69 22.42
CA ALA A 350 9.58 4.34 23.70
C ALA A 350 10.16 3.55 24.89
N SER A 351 9.97 2.23 24.91
CA SER A 351 10.49 1.34 25.95
C SER A 351 12.02 1.33 26.00
N LYS A 352 12.68 1.45 24.86
CA LYS A 352 14.15 1.44 24.79
C LYS A 352 14.77 2.71 25.35
N PHE A 353 14.13 3.86 25.11
CA PHE A 353 14.72 5.19 25.38
C PHE A 353 14.11 5.93 26.58
N LEU A 354 13.13 5.34 27.26
CA LEU A 354 12.52 5.88 28.49
C LEU A 354 12.86 5.09 29.76
N LYS A 355 13.82 4.16 29.68
CA LYS A 355 14.30 3.37 30.82
C LYS A 355 15.03 4.21 31.85
#